data_AF-A0A4D9D7D6-F1
#
_entry.id   AF-A0A4D9D7D6-F1
#
_cell.length_a   1.000
_cell.length_b   1.000
_cell.length_c   1.000
_cell.angle_alpha   90.00
_cell.angle_beta   90.00
_cell.angle_gamma   90.00
#
_symmetry.space_group_name_H-M   'P 1'
#
loop_
_entity.id
_entity.type
_entity.pdbx_description
1 polymer ?
#
loop_
_entity_poly.entity_id
_entity_poly.type
_entity_poly.pdbx_seq_one_letter_code
_entity_poly.pdbx_strand_id
1 'polypeptide(L)'
;MAHFFLRAAGVGRRTAFVAASAGSAVLLSGAGMAYATSCKEERDKHKILIVGGGSGGLAVAAQLQIKGEKDVAVIEPSENHYYQPLWTLVGGGGLPRQQEPTTREGRHALGCPLAQGQEAPVLVHNMGKVMRGEKPTAVYDGYTSCPLITVRTEGGREGGRGYSSLLLAEFKYGGEVAETFGRVIDQAEPRWAFLQLKKHVFPFAYWELFLRGRWFGTRGVIPPSFE
;
A
#
# COMPACT_ATOMS: atom_id res chain seq x y z
N MET A 1 -6.26 -22.54 11.75
CA MET A 1 -6.06 -22.38 10.29
C MET A 1 -7.23 -21.57 9.76
N ALA A 2 -7.00 -20.31 9.39
CA ALA A 2 -8.04 -19.48 8.78
C ALA A 2 -7.94 -19.63 7.26
N HIS A 3 -9.03 -20.08 6.63
CA HIS A 3 -9.13 -20.20 5.17
C HIS A 3 -9.34 -18.81 4.56
N PHE A 4 -8.49 -18.46 3.61
CA PHE A 4 -8.56 -17.26 2.77
C PHE A 4 -9.34 -17.66 1.51
N PHE A 5 -10.46 -16.99 1.21
CA PHE A 5 -11.15 -17.13 -0.08
C PHE A 5 -10.95 -15.85 -0.88
N LEU A 6 -9.95 -15.86 -1.76
CA LEU A 6 -9.80 -14.88 -2.85
C LEU A 6 -10.58 -15.42 -4.05
N ARG A 7 -11.68 -14.75 -4.42
CA ARG A 7 -12.38 -15.05 -5.68
C ARG A 7 -12.13 -13.90 -6.66
N ALA A 8 -11.23 -14.13 -7.61
CA ALA A 8 -11.03 -13.24 -8.74
C ALA A 8 -12.30 -13.23 -9.62
N ALA A 9 -13.02 -12.10 -9.65
CA ALA A 9 -14.12 -11.91 -10.60
C ALA A 9 -13.55 -11.37 -11.92
N GLY A 10 -13.39 -12.26 -12.90
CA GLY A 10 -13.01 -11.89 -14.26
C GLY A 10 -14.04 -10.97 -14.90
N VAL A 11 -13.62 -9.76 -15.28
CA VAL A 11 -14.43 -8.79 -16.02
C VAL A 11 -14.49 -9.21 -17.50
N GLY A 12 -15.57 -9.87 -17.90
CA GLY A 12 -15.92 -10.13 -19.30
C GLY A 12 -16.75 -8.98 -19.88
N ARG A 13 -16.25 -8.36 -20.95
CA ARG A 13 -16.92 -7.31 -21.74
C ARG A 13 -18.13 -7.89 -22.50
N ARG A 14 -19.22 -7.10 -22.55
CA ARG A 14 -20.47 -7.24 -23.37
C ARG A 14 -21.44 -8.25 -22.76
N THR A 15 -22.67 -7.93 -22.37
CA THR A 15 -23.78 -7.45 -23.21
C THR A 15 -24.91 -6.97 -22.29
N ALA A 16 -25.55 -5.85 -22.58
CA ALA A 16 -26.75 -5.39 -21.88
C ALA A 16 -27.98 -6.16 -22.37
N PHE A 17 -28.86 -6.61 -21.47
CA PHE A 17 -30.28 -6.86 -21.78
C PHE A 17 -31.15 -6.52 -20.57
N VAL A 18 -32.16 -5.69 -20.83
CA VAL A 18 -33.28 -5.32 -19.96
C VAL A 18 -34.44 -6.26 -20.24
N ALA A 19 -35.17 -6.69 -19.19
CA ALA A 19 -36.62 -7.01 -19.10
C ALA A 19 -36.81 -8.17 -18.09
N ALA A 20 -37.45 -7.98 -16.94
CA ALA A 20 -38.89 -7.78 -16.65
C ALA A 20 -39.51 -9.08 -16.08
N SER A 21 -40.45 -8.90 -15.15
CA SER A 21 -40.83 -9.81 -14.06
C SER A 21 -41.88 -10.89 -14.38
N ALA A 22 -41.82 -11.94 -13.57
CA ALA A 22 -42.90 -12.81 -13.04
C ALA A 22 -43.70 -13.74 -13.99
N GLY A 23 -43.74 -15.03 -13.63
CA GLY A 23 -44.72 -16.00 -14.13
C GLY A 23 -44.16 -17.42 -14.28
N SER A 24 -44.56 -18.34 -13.40
CA SER A 24 -44.23 -19.77 -13.48
C SER A 24 -44.94 -20.44 -14.65
N ALA A 25 -44.21 -21.19 -15.48
CA ALA A 25 -44.75 -22.27 -16.29
C ALA A 25 -43.67 -23.34 -16.53
N VAL A 26 -43.96 -24.58 -16.16
CA VAL A 26 -43.20 -25.78 -16.52
C VAL A 26 -43.96 -26.47 -17.63
N LEU A 27 -43.33 -26.74 -18.78
CA LEU A 27 -43.64 -27.90 -19.64
C LEU A 27 -42.38 -28.34 -20.44
N LEU A 28 -42.33 -29.65 -20.69
CA LEU A 28 -41.15 -30.47 -21.00
C LEU A 28 -40.73 -30.54 -22.49
N SER A 29 -39.47 -30.94 -22.66
CA SER A 29 -38.85 -31.71 -23.75
C SER A 29 -38.26 -30.95 -24.95
N GLY A 30 -36.98 -31.24 -25.23
CA GLY A 30 -36.20 -30.69 -26.33
C GLY A 30 -34.80 -30.31 -25.86
N ALA A 31 -33.77 -30.85 -26.49
CA ALA A 31 -32.37 -30.69 -26.11
C ALA A 31 -31.95 -29.21 -26.01
N GLY A 32 -31.20 -28.89 -24.95
CA GLY A 32 -30.57 -27.60 -24.71
C GLY A 32 -31.42 -26.67 -23.85
N MET A 33 -31.29 -26.75 -22.52
CA MET A 33 -31.88 -25.75 -21.64
C MET A 33 -30.96 -25.44 -20.46
N ALA A 34 -30.72 -24.14 -20.32
CA ALA A 34 -29.76 -23.48 -19.45
C ALA A 34 -29.84 -23.92 -17.99
N TYR A 35 -28.66 -24.18 -17.41
CA TYR A 35 -28.47 -24.03 -15.97
C TYR A 35 -28.58 -22.54 -15.65
N ALA A 36 -29.77 -22.09 -15.24
CA ALA A 36 -29.87 -20.87 -14.47
C ALA A 36 -29.23 -21.15 -13.10
N THR A 37 -27.90 -20.97 -13.01
CA THR A 37 -27.28 -20.77 -11.70
C THR A 37 -27.92 -19.50 -11.17
N SER A 38 -28.81 -19.65 -10.19
CA SER A 38 -29.19 -18.55 -9.31
C SER A 38 -27.88 -18.04 -8.70
N CYS A 39 -27.31 -16.99 -9.29
CA CYS A 39 -26.27 -16.22 -8.66
C CYS A 39 -26.95 -15.53 -7.48
N LYS A 40 -26.94 -16.19 -6.32
CA LYS A 40 -26.93 -15.44 -5.07
C LYS A 40 -25.75 -14.48 -5.19
N GLU A 41 -26.04 -13.20 -5.40
CA GLU A 41 -25.17 -12.16 -4.85
C GLU A 41 -25.14 -12.44 -3.34
N GLU A 42 -24.14 -13.19 -2.88
CA GLU A 42 -23.69 -13.14 -1.50
C GLU A 42 -23.31 -11.68 -1.27
N ARG A 43 -24.25 -10.92 -0.69
CA ARG A 43 -23.97 -9.58 -0.19
C ARG A 43 -23.20 -9.76 1.10
N ASP A 44 -21.92 -10.08 0.97
CA ASP A 44 -21.01 -10.12 2.09
C ASP A 44 -20.99 -8.72 2.72
N LYS A 45 -21.56 -8.65 3.93
CA LYS A 45 -21.58 -7.42 4.72
C LYS A 45 -20.33 -7.41 5.57
N HIS A 46 -19.55 -6.35 5.42
CA HIS A 46 -18.39 -6.08 6.27
C HIS A 46 -18.59 -4.78 7.02
N LYS A 47 -18.14 -4.75 8.28
CA LYS A 47 -18.11 -3.54 9.10
C LYS A 47 -17.19 -2.48 8.51
N ILE A 48 -16.07 -2.89 7.90
CA ILE A 48 -15.11 -1.99 7.28
C ILE A 48 -14.80 -2.48 5.86
N LEU A 49 -14.89 -1.58 4.88
CA LEU A 49 -14.47 -1.81 3.52
C LEU A 49 -13.29 -0.89 3.16
N ILE A 50 -12.19 -1.48 2.72
CA ILE A 50 -11.01 -0.78 2.22
C ILE A 50 -10.99 -0.95 0.70
N VAL A 51 -11.04 0.15 -0.03
CA VAL A 51 -10.95 0.17 -1.49
C VAL A 51 -9.51 0.44 -1.90
N GLY A 52 -8.88 -0.54 -2.54
CA GLY A 52 -7.48 -0.52 -2.94
C GLY A 52 -6.59 -1.31 -1.98
N GLY A 53 -5.98 -2.37 -2.48
CA GLY A 53 -4.97 -3.19 -1.81
C GLY A 53 -3.59 -2.53 -1.76
N GLY A 54 -3.55 -1.20 -1.85
CA GLY A 54 -2.37 -0.32 -1.80
C GLY A 54 -1.48 -0.51 -0.55
N SER A 55 -0.31 0.13 -0.52
CA SER A 55 0.55 0.15 0.68
C SER A 55 -0.25 0.65 1.87
N GLY A 56 -0.97 1.77 1.67
CA GLY A 56 -1.82 2.39 2.68
C GLY A 56 -3.00 1.52 3.05
N GLY A 57 -3.73 0.98 2.06
CA GLY A 57 -4.88 0.11 2.30
C GLY A 57 -4.53 -1.13 3.12
N LEU A 58 -3.41 -1.79 2.80
CA LEU A 58 -2.95 -2.95 3.56
C LEU A 58 -2.34 -2.61 4.90
N ALA A 59 -1.64 -1.48 5.02
CA ALA A 59 -1.16 -1.04 6.32
C ALA A 59 -2.34 -0.74 7.26
N VAL A 60 -3.39 -0.10 6.77
CA VAL A 60 -4.64 0.12 7.51
C VAL A 60 -5.30 -1.20 7.87
N ALA A 61 -5.45 -2.13 6.91
CA ALA A 61 -6.02 -3.45 7.16
C ALA A 61 -5.24 -4.21 8.25
N ALA A 62 -3.91 -4.22 8.18
CA ALA A 62 -3.06 -4.90 9.15
C ALA A 62 -3.13 -4.25 10.54
N GLN A 63 -3.16 -2.92 10.62
CA GLN A 63 -3.34 -2.18 11.86
C GLN A 63 -4.70 -2.47 12.52
N LEU A 64 -5.77 -2.55 11.71
CA LEU A 64 -7.11 -2.91 12.21
C LEU A 64 -7.12 -4.31 12.81
N GLN A 65 -6.51 -5.28 12.12
CA GLN A 65 -6.37 -6.64 12.62
C GLN A 65 -5.58 -6.71 13.93
N ILE A 66 -4.49 -5.94 14.07
CA ILE A 66 -3.74 -5.83 15.33
C ILE A 66 -4.61 -5.28 16.45
N LYS A 67 -5.47 -4.30 16.15
CA LYS A 67 -6.43 -3.73 17.10
C LYS A 67 -7.64 -4.64 17.38
N GLY A 68 -7.68 -5.84 16.81
CA GLY A 68 -8.72 -6.84 17.03
C GLY A 68 -9.93 -6.70 16.11
N GLU A 69 -9.92 -5.79 15.14
CA GLU A 69 -10.98 -5.65 14.15
C GLU A 69 -10.75 -6.62 13.00
N LYS A 70 -11.63 -7.62 12.89
CA LYS A 70 -11.50 -8.73 11.94
C LYS A 70 -12.53 -8.67 10.82
N ASP A 71 -13.58 -7.86 10.98
CA ASP A 71 -14.62 -7.71 9.96
C ASP A 71 -14.24 -6.59 8.96
N VAL A 72 -13.20 -6.89 8.19
CA VAL A 72 -12.58 -5.98 7.22
C VAL A 72 -12.48 -6.67 5.87
N ALA A 73 -13.03 -6.04 4.83
CA ALA A 73 -12.79 -6.44 3.45
C ALA A 73 -11.84 -5.47 2.75
N VAL A 74 -10.97 -6.00 1.89
CA VAL A 74 -10.12 -5.23 0.99
C VAL A 74 -10.50 -5.58 -0.44
N ILE A 75 -10.94 -4.59 -1.23
CA ILE A 75 -11.23 -4.77 -2.65
C ILE A 75 -10.02 -4.31 -3.46
N GLU A 76 -9.49 -5.19 -4.28
CA GLU A 76 -8.35 -4.92 -5.13
C GLU A 76 -8.45 -5.67 -6.47
N PRO A 77 -8.52 -4.96 -7.62
CA PRO A 77 -8.61 -5.60 -8.93
C PRO A 77 -7.36 -6.37 -9.39
N SER A 78 -6.15 -6.03 -8.94
CA SER A 78 -4.93 -6.70 -9.42
C SER A 78 -4.39 -7.76 -8.44
N GLU A 79 -3.78 -8.79 -9.00
CA GLU A 79 -3.27 -9.94 -8.25
C GLU A 79 -1.89 -9.67 -7.62
N ASN A 80 -1.16 -8.66 -8.10
CA ASN A 80 0.29 -8.54 -7.91
C ASN A 80 0.75 -7.30 -7.14
N HIS A 81 1.59 -7.48 -6.12
CA HIS A 81 2.18 -6.36 -5.39
C HIS A 81 3.56 -5.96 -5.80
N TYR A 82 3.76 -4.64 -5.83
CA TYR A 82 5.03 -4.04 -6.11
C TYR A 82 5.41 -3.08 -4.99
N TYR A 83 6.63 -3.23 -4.47
CA TYR A 83 7.26 -2.21 -3.66
C TYR A 83 7.83 -1.12 -4.58
N GLN A 84 6.96 -0.22 -5.03
CA GLN A 84 7.28 0.77 -6.05
C GLN A 84 8.34 1.82 -5.69
N PRO A 85 8.61 2.17 -4.41
CA PRO A 85 9.73 3.04 -4.07
C PRO A 85 11.09 2.55 -4.60
N LEU A 86 11.23 1.24 -4.86
CA LEU A 86 12.42 0.63 -5.43
C LEU A 86 12.58 0.91 -6.93
N TRP A 87 11.52 1.25 -7.66
CA TRP A 87 11.58 1.49 -9.11
C TRP A 87 12.41 2.72 -9.47
N THR A 88 12.59 3.66 -8.56
CA THR A 88 13.55 4.76 -8.74
C THR A 88 14.99 4.25 -8.94
N LEU A 89 15.38 3.14 -8.31
CA LEU A 89 16.68 2.48 -8.57
C LEU A 89 16.69 1.75 -9.91
N VAL A 90 15.54 1.26 -10.38
CA VAL A 90 15.42 0.66 -11.72
C VAL A 90 15.57 1.72 -12.80
N GLY A 91 14.85 2.83 -12.67
CA GLY A 91 14.96 3.98 -13.57
C GLY A 91 16.34 4.62 -13.55
N GLY A 92 16.98 4.68 -12.37
CA GLY A 92 18.35 5.18 -12.19
C GLY A 92 19.46 4.19 -12.57
N GLY A 93 19.14 3.01 -13.12
CA GLY A 93 20.12 2.01 -13.56
C GLY A 93 20.85 1.26 -12.44
N GLY A 94 20.44 1.44 -11.18
CA GLY A 94 21.01 0.77 -10.01
C GLY A 94 20.46 -0.63 -9.73
N LEU A 95 19.39 -1.05 -10.44
CA LEU A 95 18.76 -2.37 -10.39
C LEU A 95 18.26 -2.81 -11.78
N PRO A 96 18.14 -4.14 -12.04
CA PRO A 96 17.62 -4.65 -13.31
C PRO A 96 16.16 -4.21 -13.57
N ARG A 97 15.81 -4.07 -14.85
CA ARG A 97 14.50 -3.59 -15.33
C ARG A 97 13.34 -4.53 -15.05
N GLN A 98 13.59 -5.82 -15.00
CA GLN A 98 12.58 -6.83 -14.66
C GLN A 98 12.73 -7.17 -13.19
N GLN A 99 11.90 -6.57 -12.35
CA GLN A 99 11.69 -7.06 -10.99
C GLN A 99 10.57 -8.09 -11.07
N GLU A 100 10.83 -9.29 -10.54
CA GLU A 100 9.75 -10.26 -10.39
C GLU A 100 8.66 -9.67 -9.48
N PRO A 101 7.38 -9.71 -9.89
CA PRO A 101 6.29 -9.47 -8.98
C PRO A 101 6.44 -10.48 -7.84
N THR A 102 6.49 -10.01 -6.60
CA THR A 102 6.44 -10.94 -5.47
C THR A 102 5.03 -11.56 -5.45
N THR A 103 4.91 -12.81 -5.88
CA THR A 103 3.69 -13.64 -5.96
C THR A 103 3.08 -14.00 -4.60
N ARG A 104 3.39 -13.25 -3.54
CA ARG A 104 2.64 -13.34 -2.28
C ARG A 104 1.37 -12.53 -2.47
N GLU A 105 0.27 -13.25 -2.70
CA GLU A 105 -1.10 -12.79 -2.93
C GLU A 105 -1.43 -11.44 -2.29
N GLY A 106 -2.03 -10.56 -3.09
CA GLY A 106 -2.96 -9.56 -2.61
C GLY A 106 -2.34 -8.29 -2.04
N ARG A 107 -1.40 -7.67 -2.74
CA ARG A 107 -0.91 -6.36 -2.31
C ARG A 107 -0.72 -5.43 -3.54
N HIS A 108 -0.87 -4.09 -3.49
CA HIS A 108 -0.32 -3.05 -4.42
C HIS A 108 0.35 -1.95 -3.61
N ALA A 109 1.38 -1.25 -4.08
CA ALA A 109 2.06 -0.29 -3.21
C ALA A 109 2.76 0.85 -3.91
N LEU A 110 2.03 1.96 -4.02
CA LEU A 110 2.60 3.29 -4.14
C LEU A 110 2.81 3.82 -2.72
N GLY A 111 4.06 4.09 -2.35
CA GLY A 111 4.36 5.04 -1.28
C GLY A 111 5.49 4.64 -0.35
N CYS A 112 6.05 5.66 0.31
CA CYS A 112 7.17 5.47 1.21
C CYS A 112 6.68 4.86 2.54
N PRO A 113 7.29 3.74 3.01
CA PRO A 113 6.95 3.15 4.31
C PRO A 113 7.04 4.16 5.46
N LEU A 114 7.89 5.20 5.32
CA LEU A 114 8.03 6.24 6.33
C LEU A 114 6.78 7.12 6.45
N ALA A 115 6.25 7.62 5.33
CA ALA A 115 5.05 8.45 5.30
C ALA A 115 3.80 7.66 5.71
N GLN A 116 3.59 6.52 5.05
CA GLN A 116 2.39 5.72 5.28
C GLN A 116 2.39 5.05 6.65
N GLY A 117 3.57 4.78 7.21
CA GLY A 117 3.71 4.32 8.58
C GLY A 117 3.24 5.36 9.61
N GLN A 118 3.30 6.66 9.31
CA GLN A 118 2.78 7.71 10.19
C GLN A 118 1.31 8.02 9.95
N GLU A 119 0.85 7.92 8.70
CA GLU A 119 -0.54 8.19 8.33
C GLU A 119 -1.51 7.09 8.77
N ALA A 120 -1.16 5.81 8.57
CA ALA A 120 -2.06 4.69 8.85
C ALA A 120 -2.54 4.61 10.32
N PRO A 121 -1.67 4.81 11.34
CA PRO A 121 -2.10 4.85 12.74
C PRO A 121 -3.06 6.00 13.05
N VAL A 122 -2.85 7.18 12.46
CA VAL A 122 -3.73 8.35 12.62
C VAL A 122 -5.12 8.03 12.07
N LEU A 123 -5.18 7.48 10.85
CA LEU A 123 -6.43 7.08 10.22
C LEU A 123 -7.16 6.00 11.04
N VAL A 124 -6.47 4.94 11.45
CA VAL A 124 -7.06 3.85 12.22
C VAL A 124 -7.55 4.31 13.59
N HIS A 125 -6.83 5.21 14.27
CA HIS A 125 -7.27 5.80 15.54
C HIS A 125 -8.55 6.61 15.35
N ASN A 126 -8.55 7.55 14.42
CA ASN A 126 -9.68 8.44 14.15
C ASN A 126 -10.90 7.67 13.67
N MET A 127 -10.72 6.68 12.79
CA MET A 127 -11.80 5.83 12.33
C MET A 127 -12.43 5.08 13.49
N GLY A 128 -11.62 4.51 14.41
CA GLY A 128 -12.13 3.88 15.62
C GLY A 128 -12.98 4.82 16.49
N LYS A 129 -12.57 6.09 16.64
CA LYS A 129 -13.36 7.13 17.35
C LYS A 129 -14.67 7.43 16.64
N VAL A 130 -14.62 7.71 15.34
CA VAL A 130 -15.80 8.04 14.53
C VAL A 130 -16.82 6.90 14.52
N MET A 131 -16.36 5.65 14.44
CA MET A 131 -17.24 4.47 14.52
C MET A 131 -17.96 4.32 15.87
N ARG A 132 -17.48 4.97 16.94
CA ARG A 132 -18.14 5.07 18.25
C ARG A 132 -18.96 6.35 18.43
N GLY A 133 -19.05 7.20 17.39
CA GLY A 133 -19.71 8.51 17.48
C GLY A 133 -18.88 9.60 18.17
N GLU A 134 -17.58 9.35 18.39
CA GLU A 134 -16.66 10.33 18.96
C GLU A 134 -16.03 11.21 17.86
N LYS A 135 -15.48 12.37 18.26
CA LYS A 135 -14.73 13.22 17.33
C LYS A 135 -13.31 12.67 17.09
N PRO A 136 -12.78 12.76 15.86
CA PRO A 136 -11.38 12.44 15.59
C PRO A 136 -10.46 13.45 16.31
N THR A 137 -9.36 12.96 16.86
CA THR A 137 -8.42 13.77 17.67
C THR A 137 -6.97 13.68 17.18
N ALA A 138 -6.60 12.59 16.49
CA ALA A 138 -5.27 12.47 15.94
C ALA A 138 -5.16 13.32 14.67
N VAL A 139 -4.07 14.07 14.54
CA VAL A 139 -3.80 14.91 13.36
C VAL A 139 -2.53 14.39 12.70
N TYR A 140 -2.61 14.15 11.40
CA TYR A 140 -1.45 13.83 10.59
C TYR A 140 -0.78 15.13 10.16
N ASP A 141 0.52 15.24 10.39
CA ASP A 141 1.32 16.44 10.09
C ASP A 141 1.76 16.52 8.62
N GLY A 142 1.35 15.56 7.78
CA GLY A 142 1.70 15.53 6.37
C GLY A 142 3.12 15.05 6.10
N TYR A 143 3.74 14.36 7.05
CA TYR A 143 5.09 13.86 6.89
C TYR A 143 5.29 13.10 5.56
N THR A 144 6.33 13.41 4.83
CA THR A 144 6.71 12.67 3.63
C THR A 144 8.22 12.63 3.49
N SER A 145 8.69 11.63 2.75
CA SER A 145 10.12 11.50 2.45
C SER A 145 10.29 11.16 0.98
N CYS A 146 11.17 11.91 0.31
CA CYS A 146 11.56 11.73 -1.07
C CYS A 146 13.05 11.37 -1.10
N PRO A 147 13.40 10.08 -1.06
CA PRO A 147 14.79 9.66 -1.17
C PRO A 147 15.25 9.73 -2.64
N LEU A 148 15.89 10.85 -2.98
CA LEU A 148 16.32 11.22 -4.34
C LEU A 148 17.70 10.65 -4.64
N ILE A 149 17.77 9.81 -5.68
CA ILE A 149 19.04 9.26 -6.15
C ILE A 149 19.76 10.33 -6.95
N THR A 150 21.00 10.62 -6.58
CA THR A 150 21.86 11.55 -7.30
C THR A 150 23.05 10.80 -7.87
N VAL A 151 23.35 11.03 -9.15
CA VAL A 151 24.55 10.50 -9.78
C VAL A 151 25.56 11.64 -9.88
N ARG A 152 26.77 11.43 -9.34
CA ARG A 152 27.89 12.35 -9.52
C ARG A 152 28.94 11.70 -10.41
N THR A 153 29.44 12.44 -11.37
CA THR A 153 30.55 12.01 -12.23
C THR A 153 31.85 12.51 -11.66
N GLU A 154 32.82 11.60 -11.44
CA GLU A 154 34.14 11.97 -10.99
C GLU A 154 34.81 12.92 -12.02
N GLY A 155 35.22 14.12 -11.57
CA GLY A 155 35.90 15.11 -12.41
C GLY A 155 35.02 15.91 -13.38
N GLY A 156 33.69 15.80 -13.32
CA GLY A 156 32.75 16.63 -14.11
C GLY A 156 32.83 16.47 -15.63
N ARG A 157 33.64 15.53 -16.13
CA ARG A 157 33.81 15.23 -17.55
C ARG A 157 32.82 14.16 -18.00
N GLU A 158 32.20 14.42 -19.14
CA GLU A 158 31.36 13.45 -19.85
C GLU A 158 32.17 12.16 -20.09
N GLY A 159 31.65 11.01 -19.63
CA GLY A 159 32.33 9.70 -19.71
C GLY A 159 33.17 9.29 -18.49
N GLY A 160 33.22 10.07 -17.41
CA GLY A 160 33.87 9.68 -16.14
C GLY A 160 33.14 8.58 -15.35
N ARG A 161 33.82 7.96 -14.37
CA ARG A 161 33.18 7.00 -13.45
C ARG A 161 32.10 7.73 -12.64
N GLY A 162 30.85 7.29 -12.80
CA GLY A 162 29.71 7.77 -12.05
C GLY A 162 29.55 7.04 -10.73
N TYR A 163 29.37 7.78 -9.64
CA TYR A 163 29.00 7.24 -8.34
C TYR A 163 27.59 7.69 -7.98
N SER A 164 26.78 6.75 -7.50
CA SER A 164 25.42 7.04 -7.02
C SER A 164 25.43 7.29 -5.51
N SER A 165 24.77 8.36 -5.10
CA SER A 165 24.46 8.69 -3.72
C SER A 165 22.97 9.02 -3.60
N LEU A 166 22.51 9.25 -2.38
CA LEU A 166 21.11 9.55 -2.12
C LEU A 166 20.96 10.76 -1.21
N LEU A 167 20.11 11.69 -1.64
CA LEU A 167 19.63 12.81 -0.86
C LEU A 167 18.31 12.39 -0.19
N LEU A 168 18.30 12.32 1.14
CA LEU A 168 17.11 11.95 1.89
C LEU A 168 16.32 13.22 2.25
N ALA A 169 15.44 13.64 1.35
CA ALA A 169 14.63 14.83 1.57
C ALA A 169 13.37 14.46 2.36
N GLU A 170 13.11 15.12 3.49
CA GLU A 170 11.98 14.82 4.38
C GLU A 170 11.26 16.11 4.76
N PHE A 171 9.93 16.11 4.66
CA PHE A 171 9.10 17.31 4.79
C PHE A 171 7.79 17.02 5.51
N LYS A 172 7.13 18.07 5.99
CA LYS A 172 5.75 18.06 6.49
C LYS A 172 4.86 18.96 5.62
N TYR A 173 3.57 19.02 5.93
CA TYR A 173 2.71 20.06 5.38
C TYR A 173 3.28 21.46 5.67
N GLY A 174 3.07 22.39 4.74
CA GLY A 174 3.69 23.72 4.79
C GLY A 174 5.12 23.78 4.23
N GLY A 175 5.69 22.65 3.79
CA GLY A 175 7.05 22.61 3.25
C GLY A 175 8.14 22.67 4.32
N GLU A 176 7.77 22.43 5.59
CA GLU A 176 8.69 22.39 6.71
C GLU A 176 9.61 21.16 6.61
N VAL A 177 10.92 21.37 6.77
CA VAL A 177 11.93 20.31 6.73
C VAL A 177 11.83 19.45 7.99
N ALA A 178 11.78 18.12 7.82
CA ALA A 178 11.53 17.15 8.88
C ALA A 178 12.53 15.99 8.87
N GLU A 179 13.82 16.31 9.02
CA GLU A 179 14.93 15.36 8.93
C GLU A 179 14.97 14.38 10.11
N THR A 180 14.88 13.09 9.80
CA THR A 180 14.97 11.98 10.77
C THR A 180 16.35 11.90 11.42
N PHE A 181 17.40 12.15 10.65
CA PHE A 181 18.81 12.08 11.04
C PHE A 181 19.49 13.45 11.16
N GLY A 182 18.77 14.56 10.94
CA GLY A 182 19.32 15.93 10.90
C GLY A 182 20.10 16.35 12.16
N ARG A 183 19.82 15.71 13.30
CA ARG A 183 20.57 15.92 14.56
C ARG A 183 21.99 15.36 14.54
N VAL A 184 22.26 14.38 13.69
CA VAL A 184 23.53 13.63 13.65
C VAL A 184 24.21 13.81 12.30
N ILE A 185 23.45 13.99 11.23
CA ILE A 185 23.91 13.99 9.85
C ILE A 185 23.12 15.01 9.05
N ASP A 186 23.80 15.90 8.34
CA ASP A 186 23.18 16.79 7.35
C ASP A 186 22.57 15.97 6.20
N GLN A 187 21.24 16.04 6.04
CA GLN A 187 20.49 15.35 4.99
C GLN A 187 20.38 16.15 3.69
N ALA A 188 20.81 17.42 3.66
CA ALA A 188 20.93 18.21 2.45
C ALA A 188 22.14 17.77 1.58
N GLU A 189 23.07 17.01 2.16
CA GLU A 189 24.17 16.40 1.42
C GLU A 189 23.80 14.98 0.93
N PRO A 190 23.98 14.68 -0.38
CA PRO A 190 23.78 13.33 -0.89
C PRO A 190 24.81 12.35 -0.34
N ARG A 191 24.36 11.24 0.27
CA ARG A 191 25.23 10.25 0.92
C ARG A 191 24.99 8.85 0.36
N TRP A 192 26.07 8.09 0.22
CA TRP A 192 25.99 6.68 -0.17
C TRP A 192 25.31 5.81 0.91
N ALA A 193 25.46 6.15 2.20
CA ALA A 193 24.79 5.45 3.29
C ALA A 193 23.25 5.47 3.15
N PHE A 194 22.67 6.60 2.75
CA PHE A 194 21.22 6.70 2.51
C PHE A 194 20.78 5.90 1.27
N LEU A 195 21.68 5.70 0.29
CA LEU A 195 21.43 4.79 -0.82
C LEU A 195 21.34 3.33 -0.35
N GLN A 196 22.23 2.91 0.56
CA GLN A 196 22.17 1.58 1.18
C GLN A 196 20.93 1.40 2.05
N LEU A 197 20.58 2.42 2.83
CA LEU A 197 19.34 2.46 3.61
C LEU A 197 18.13 2.20 2.71
N LYS A 198 18.03 2.91 1.58
CA LYS A 198 16.95 2.71 0.60
C LYS A 198 16.98 1.34 -0.06
N LYS A 199 18.17 0.83 -0.39
CA LYS A 199 18.32 -0.42 -1.15
C LYS A 199 18.07 -1.67 -0.30
N HIS A 200 18.41 -1.64 0.99
CA HIS A 200 18.42 -2.83 1.84
C HIS A 200 17.47 -2.74 3.04
N VAL A 201 17.44 -1.59 3.73
CA VAL A 201 16.67 -1.46 4.98
C VAL A 201 15.19 -1.18 4.69
N PHE A 202 14.88 -0.25 3.79
CA PHE A 202 13.48 0.08 3.49
C PHE A 202 12.68 -1.08 2.89
N PRO A 203 13.20 -1.93 1.98
CA PRO A 203 12.49 -3.12 1.55
C PRO A 203 12.20 -4.06 2.71
N PHE A 204 13.19 -4.33 3.58
CA PHE A 204 12.96 -5.17 4.75
C PHE A 204 11.87 -4.60 5.66
N ALA A 205 11.99 -3.32 6.05
CA ALA A 205 11.00 -2.65 6.88
C ALA A 205 9.61 -2.66 6.24
N TYR A 206 9.54 -2.50 4.91
CA TYR A 206 8.29 -2.55 4.16
C TYR A 206 7.60 -3.92 4.27
N TRP A 207 8.33 -4.98 3.93
CA TRP A 207 7.77 -6.34 3.84
C TRP A 207 7.52 -6.99 5.19
N GLU A 208 8.44 -6.81 6.14
CA GLU A 208 8.41 -7.54 7.40
C GLU A 208 7.71 -6.77 8.53
N LEU A 209 7.64 -5.44 8.45
CA LEU A 209 7.08 -4.61 9.51
C LEU A 209 5.84 -3.85 9.04
N PHE A 210 5.96 -3.05 7.98
CA PHE A 210 4.90 -2.12 7.55
C PHE A 210 3.65 -2.84 7.06
N LEU A 211 3.78 -3.81 6.16
CA LEU A 211 2.65 -4.62 5.69
C LEU A 211 2.04 -5.52 6.78
N ARG A 212 2.72 -5.66 7.92
CA ARG A 212 2.22 -6.37 9.10
C ARG A 212 1.65 -5.42 10.15
N GLY A 213 1.55 -4.12 9.87
CA GLY A 213 1.04 -3.11 10.81
C GLY A 213 1.97 -2.83 12.00
N ARG A 214 3.28 -3.07 11.85
CA ARG A 214 4.30 -2.90 12.92
C ARG A 214 5.34 -1.83 12.60
N TRP A 215 5.08 -0.98 11.61
CA TRP A 215 5.95 0.12 11.24
C TRP A 215 5.21 1.45 11.32
N PHE A 216 5.78 2.40 12.05
CA PHE A 216 5.19 3.67 12.45
C PHE A 216 6.01 4.87 11.93
N GLY A 217 6.64 4.68 10.77
CA GLY A 217 7.43 5.69 10.09
C GLY A 217 8.76 5.99 10.77
N THR A 218 9.05 7.26 11.07
CA THR A 218 10.30 7.68 11.73
C THR A 218 10.46 7.11 13.14
N ARG A 219 9.36 6.67 13.76
CA ARG A 219 9.37 6.00 15.07
C ARG A 219 9.71 4.50 14.98
N GLY A 220 9.92 3.97 13.77
CA GLY A 220 10.25 2.57 13.53
C GLY A 220 9.13 1.64 14.02
N VAL A 221 9.41 0.79 15.00
CA VAL A 221 8.46 -0.19 15.55
C VAL A 221 7.67 0.30 16.77
N ILE A 222 7.90 1.54 17.20
CA ILE A 222 7.27 2.09 18.40
C ILE A 222 5.92 2.72 18.00
N PRO A 223 4.78 2.20 18.50
CA PRO A 223 3.47 2.73 18.15
C PRO A 223 3.28 4.15 18.70
N PRO A 224 2.62 5.05 17.95
CA PRO A 224 2.26 6.36 18.45
C PRO A 224 1.09 6.25 19.45
N SER A 225 1.13 7.07 20.48
CA SER A 225 0.00 7.33 21.37
C SER A 225 -0.74 8.57 20.90
N PHE A 226 -2.06 8.48 20.80
CA PHE A 226 -2.94 9.60 20.49
C PHE A 226 -3.93 9.74 21.66
N GLU A 227 -4.21 10.98 22.05
CA GLU A 227 -5.27 11.30 23.01
C GLU A 227 -6.66 11.09 22.38
#